data_AF-A0A6G1DTB1-F1
#
_entry.id   AF-A0A6G1DTB1-F1
#
_cell.length_a   1.000
_cell.length_b   1.000
_cell.length_c   1.000
_cell.angle_alpha   90.00
_cell.angle_beta   90.00
_cell.angle_gamma   90.00
#
_symmetry.space_group_name_H-M   'P 1'
#
loop_
_entity.id
_entity.type
_entity.pdbx_description
1 polymer ?
#
loop_
_entity_poly.entity_id
_entity_poly.type
_entity_poly.pdbx_seq_one_letter_code
_entity_poly.pdbx_strand_id
1 'polypeptide(L)'
;MAGAIHGHAQHGDPTFQDFMGRLLRRVCSPLFEMVRSWVLEGELEDVFAEFFIVGQPVKAESLWREGYLLQSDMLPAFISPVLAQRILRTGKSINFLKVCCDDNGWADAATEAAAYVGTTTSRGGLGYGQIDALEALVVEAAKRIDRHLMDVIHKRYRFKDHCLAIKRYLLLGQGDFVQYLMDVVGPELSEPANRISSFHLAGLLETAIRASNAQYDDRDILDRIKVKMMDHGDGDRGWDVFSLEYDARVPLDTLFTASVMKRYLKIFNFLWRLKRVDHSLTGVWKTMKPNCIVSSPFYKEGTNIRSQFVSVLRKCQVLFNEMNHFVTNFQYYIMFEVLEVSWACFSEEMDSAKDLDDLLMAHDKYLTSIVEKSLLGERSQGILRNLFALFDIILQFRSHADRWFERIYELQLRGKGKSKSKSKETAPLIDIWSFQRHGPPLSLVLDLQWNPLSAYPCMP
;
A
#
# COMPACT_ATOMS: atom_id res chain seq x y z
N MET A 1 5.37 -32.65 -34.09
CA MET A 1 4.76 -33.49 -35.16
C MET A 1 3.75 -32.71 -36.02
N ALA A 2 2.72 -32.10 -35.42
CA ALA A 2 1.68 -31.35 -36.15
C ALA A 2 2.23 -30.25 -37.07
N GLY A 3 3.25 -29.49 -36.63
CA GLY A 3 3.91 -28.46 -37.45
C GLY A 3 4.62 -29.02 -38.69
N ALA A 4 5.28 -30.18 -38.58
CA ALA A 4 5.96 -30.82 -39.70
C ALA A 4 4.96 -31.31 -40.76
N ILE A 5 3.87 -31.95 -40.32
CA ILE A 5 2.81 -32.43 -41.21
C ILE A 5 2.10 -31.24 -41.89
N HIS A 6 1.89 -30.13 -41.18
CA HIS A 6 1.35 -28.89 -41.76
C HIS A 6 2.24 -28.32 -42.86
N GLY A 7 3.57 -28.32 -42.68
CA GLY A 7 4.51 -27.88 -43.72
C GLY A 7 4.40 -28.70 -45.01
N HIS A 8 4.18 -30.01 -44.90
CA HIS A 8 3.94 -30.87 -46.06
C HIS A 8 2.56 -30.70 -46.70
N ALA A 9 1.55 -30.20 -45.96
CA ALA A 9 0.23 -29.94 -46.50
C ALA A 9 0.16 -28.71 -47.42
N GLN A 10 1.21 -27.88 -47.49
CA GLN A 10 1.28 -26.70 -48.37
C GLN A 10 1.75 -27.03 -49.81
N HIS A 11 1.80 -28.30 -50.19
CA HIS A 11 2.22 -28.74 -51.52
C HIS A 11 1.15 -28.40 -52.59
N GLY A 12 1.53 -27.99 -53.80
CA GLY A 12 0.60 -27.61 -54.88
C GLY A 12 -0.28 -28.71 -55.51
N ASP A 13 -0.15 -29.99 -55.13
CA ASP A 13 -1.01 -31.07 -55.65
C ASP A 13 -2.32 -31.17 -54.84
N PRO A 14 -3.50 -30.95 -55.44
CA PRO A 14 -4.78 -30.97 -54.73
C PRO A 14 -5.14 -32.34 -54.12
N THR A 15 -4.69 -33.45 -54.72
CA THR A 15 -4.96 -34.80 -54.19
C THR A 15 -4.14 -35.08 -52.94
N PHE A 16 -2.89 -34.63 -52.94
CA PHE A 16 -2.01 -34.70 -51.79
C PHE A 16 -2.47 -33.76 -50.67
N GLN A 17 -2.93 -32.54 -51.01
CA GLN A 17 -3.51 -31.60 -50.03
C GLN A 17 -4.74 -32.18 -49.34
N ASP A 18 -5.66 -32.84 -50.06
CA ASP A 18 -6.84 -33.43 -49.44
C ASP A 18 -6.46 -34.61 -48.52
N PHE A 19 -5.54 -35.47 -48.93
CA PHE A 19 -5.02 -36.55 -48.08
C PHE A 19 -4.36 -36.00 -46.80
N MET A 20 -3.46 -35.02 -46.95
CA MET A 20 -2.77 -34.37 -45.84
C MET A 20 -3.74 -33.63 -44.92
N GLY A 21 -4.77 -32.98 -45.47
CA GLY A 21 -5.82 -32.31 -44.71
C GLY A 21 -6.69 -33.26 -43.91
N ARG A 22 -6.98 -34.47 -44.42
CA ARG A 22 -7.68 -35.52 -43.66
C ARG A 22 -6.80 -36.07 -42.52
N LEU A 23 -5.51 -36.27 -42.79
CA LEU A 23 -4.55 -36.72 -41.78
C LEU A 23 -4.40 -35.69 -40.66
N LEU A 24 -4.22 -34.41 -41.01
CA LEU A 24 -4.08 -33.31 -40.05
C LEU A 24 -5.32 -33.11 -39.19
N ARG A 25 -6.53 -33.30 -39.73
CA ARG A 25 -7.76 -33.29 -38.93
C ARG A 25 -7.77 -34.34 -37.82
N ARG A 26 -7.24 -35.53 -38.07
CA ARG A 26 -7.11 -36.58 -37.05
C ARG A 26 -5.95 -36.30 -36.08
N VAL A 27 -4.77 -35.96 -36.59
CA VAL A 27 -3.56 -35.75 -35.78
C VAL A 27 -3.70 -34.55 -34.86
N CYS A 28 -4.34 -33.47 -35.31
CA CYS A 28 -4.53 -32.27 -34.50
C CYS A 28 -5.76 -32.35 -33.58
N SER A 29 -6.62 -33.37 -33.71
CA SER A 29 -7.84 -33.47 -32.89
C SER A 29 -7.56 -33.40 -31.37
N PRO A 30 -6.55 -34.09 -30.80
CA PRO A 30 -6.23 -33.98 -29.38
C PRO A 30 -5.78 -32.56 -29.00
N LEU A 31 -4.95 -31.94 -29.83
CA LEU A 31 -4.48 -30.56 -29.63
C LEU A 31 -5.65 -29.57 -29.57
N PHE A 32 -6.59 -29.63 -30.50
CA PHE A 32 -7.75 -28.73 -30.51
C PHE A 32 -8.68 -28.99 -29.32
N GLU A 33 -8.77 -30.24 -28.85
CA GLU A 33 -9.53 -30.57 -27.64
C GLU A 33 -8.86 -30.01 -26.38
N MET A 34 -7.52 -30.08 -26.27
CA MET A 34 -6.76 -29.45 -25.18
C MET A 34 -6.92 -27.93 -25.19
N VAL A 35 -6.85 -27.29 -26.37
CA VAL A 35 -7.11 -25.84 -26.49
C VAL A 35 -8.56 -25.51 -26.08
N ARG A 36 -9.54 -26.31 -26.50
CA ARG A 36 -10.95 -26.13 -26.12
C ARG A 36 -11.13 -26.20 -24.61
N SER A 37 -10.65 -27.27 -23.96
CA SER A 37 -10.76 -27.45 -22.51
C SER A 37 -10.05 -26.32 -21.75
N TRP A 38 -8.87 -25.90 -22.20
CA TRP A 38 -8.17 -24.76 -21.59
C TRP A 38 -8.92 -23.42 -21.73
N VAL A 39 -9.47 -23.12 -22.92
CA VAL A 39 -10.12 -21.82 -23.23
C VAL A 39 -11.56 -21.75 -22.73
N LEU A 40 -12.24 -22.88 -22.55
CA LEU A 40 -13.64 -22.91 -22.11
C LEU A 40 -13.81 -23.37 -20.66
N GLU A 41 -12.93 -24.24 -20.16
CA GLU A 41 -13.04 -24.88 -18.83
C GLU A 41 -11.89 -24.49 -17.89
N GLY A 42 -10.79 -23.93 -18.42
CA GLY A 42 -9.60 -23.56 -17.64
C GLY A 42 -8.85 -24.77 -17.05
N GLU A 43 -9.04 -25.95 -17.65
CA GLU A 43 -8.43 -27.21 -17.22
C GLU A 43 -7.26 -27.58 -18.15
N LEU A 44 -6.18 -28.06 -17.54
CA LEU A 44 -4.97 -28.50 -18.22
C LEU A 44 -4.77 -30.00 -17.96
N GLU A 45 -5.37 -30.83 -18.79
CA GLU A 45 -5.17 -32.29 -18.75
C GLU A 45 -4.15 -32.71 -19.82
N ASP A 46 -2.86 -32.65 -19.49
CA ASP A 46 -1.77 -33.06 -20.38
C ASP A 46 -0.91 -34.16 -19.73
N VAL A 47 -1.35 -35.42 -19.89
CA VAL A 47 -0.67 -36.61 -19.33
C VAL A 47 0.66 -36.88 -20.03
N PHE A 48 0.81 -36.48 -21.29
CA PHE A 48 1.95 -36.85 -22.14
C PHE A 48 2.90 -35.69 -22.45
N ALA A 49 2.69 -34.52 -21.83
CA ALA A 49 3.45 -33.29 -22.08
C ALA A 49 3.49 -32.93 -23.57
N GLU A 50 2.35 -33.08 -24.25
CA GLU A 50 2.21 -32.82 -25.69
C GLU A 50 1.65 -31.43 -26.00
N PHE A 51 1.12 -30.72 -25.00
CA PHE A 51 0.57 -29.39 -25.17
C PHE A 51 1.64 -28.29 -25.08
N PHE A 52 1.39 -27.16 -25.73
CA PHE A 52 2.32 -26.02 -25.72
C PHE A 52 2.19 -25.12 -24.48
N ILE A 53 1.23 -25.40 -23.59
CA ILE A 53 1.08 -24.73 -22.29
C ILE A 53 1.43 -25.74 -21.20
N VAL A 54 2.38 -25.37 -20.34
CA VAL A 54 2.85 -26.20 -19.24
C VAL A 54 2.44 -25.56 -17.92
N GLY A 55 1.77 -26.33 -17.08
CA GLY A 55 1.46 -25.96 -15.70
C GLY A 55 2.64 -26.23 -14.77
N GLN A 56 2.91 -25.31 -13.85
CA GLN A 56 3.93 -25.47 -12.81
C GLN A 56 3.27 -25.59 -11.43
N PRO A 57 3.76 -26.48 -10.54
CA PRO A 57 3.25 -26.57 -9.19
C PRO A 57 3.74 -25.38 -8.38
N VAL A 58 2.89 -24.34 -8.31
CA VAL A 58 3.14 -23.11 -7.55
C VAL A 58 2.07 -22.93 -6.48
N LYS A 59 2.38 -22.10 -5.47
CA LYS A 59 1.37 -21.67 -4.51
C LYS A 59 0.31 -20.82 -5.20
N ALA A 60 -0.89 -20.77 -4.63
CA ALA A 60 -2.01 -19.98 -5.15
C ALA A 60 -1.64 -18.50 -5.39
N GLU A 61 -0.85 -17.89 -4.49
CA GLU A 61 -0.36 -16.52 -4.59
C GLU A 61 0.47 -16.23 -5.87
N SER A 62 1.21 -17.24 -6.35
CA SER A 62 2.07 -17.16 -7.53
C SER A 62 1.42 -17.72 -8.79
N LEU A 63 0.21 -18.28 -8.69
CA LEU A 63 -0.47 -19.00 -9.78
C LEU A 63 -0.64 -18.15 -11.04
N TRP A 64 -0.98 -16.87 -10.89
CA TRP A 64 -1.15 -15.96 -12.02
C TRP A 64 0.17 -15.72 -12.79
N ARG A 65 1.26 -15.48 -12.05
CA ARG A 65 2.55 -15.05 -12.60
C ARG A 65 3.39 -16.23 -13.10
N GLU A 66 3.49 -17.28 -12.31
CA GLU A 66 4.44 -18.38 -12.50
C GLU A 66 3.75 -19.72 -12.81
N GLY A 67 2.44 -19.82 -12.62
CA GLY A 67 1.73 -21.11 -12.70
C GLY A 67 1.64 -21.71 -14.11
N TYR A 68 1.75 -20.91 -15.17
CA TYR A 68 1.66 -21.42 -16.54
C TYR A 68 2.64 -20.72 -17.49
N LEU A 69 3.34 -21.53 -18.28
CA LEU A 69 4.34 -21.10 -19.26
C LEU A 69 4.01 -21.61 -20.65
N LEU A 70 4.43 -20.84 -21.66
CA LEU A 70 4.36 -21.22 -23.06
C LEU A 70 5.65 -21.91 -23.47
N GLN A 71 5.56 -23.12 -24.04
CA GLN A 71 6.70 -23.84 -24.60
C GLN A 71 6.77 -23.62 -26.11
N SER A 72 7.63 -22.68 -26.52
CA SER A 72 7.80 -22.27 -27.92
C SER A 72 8.15 -23.42 -28.86
N ASP A 73 8.91 -24.42 -28.39
CA ASP A 73 9.35 -25.57 -29.20
C ASP A 73 8.20 -26.51 -29.57
N MET A 74 7.13 -26.52 -28.78
CA MET A 74 5.94 -27.36 -28.98
C MET A 74 4.84 -26.63 -29.75
N LEU A 75 5.05 -25.36 -30.09
CA LEU A 75 4.05 -24.55 -30.79
C LEU A 75 3.90 -25.02 -32.25
N PRO A 76 2.69 -25.44 -32.67
CA PRO A 76 2.45 -25.80 -34.07
C PRO A 76 2.55 -24.59 -34.99
N ALA A 77 3.14 -24.77 -36.18
CA ALA A 77 3.38 -23.68 -37.14
C ALA A 77 2.11 -22.94 -37.61
N PHE A 78 0.93 -23.55 -37.47
CA PHE A 78 -0.36 -22.95 -37.84
C PHE A 78 -1.00 -22.13 -36.71
N ILE A 79 -0.45 -22.15 -35.50
CA ILE A 79 -0.88 -21.28 -34.39
C ILE A 79 0.15 -20.16 -34.27
N SER A 80 -0.30 -18.91 -34.46
CA SER A 80 0.59 -17.77 -34.31
C SER A 80 1.00 -17.61 -32.83
N PRO A 81 2.21 -17.08 -32.55
CA PRO A 81 2.61 -16.77 -31.17
C PRO A 81 1.64 -15.83 -30.45
N VAL A 82 0.99 -14.93 -31.20
CA VAL A 82 -0.03 -14.00 -30.68
C VAL A 82 -1.28 -14.78 -30.23
N LEU A 83 -1.77 -15.70 -31.05
CA LEU A 83 -2.91 -16.54 -30.69
C LEU A 83 -2.58 -17.44 -29.50
N ALA A 84 -1.39 -18.04 -29.47
CA ALA A 84 -0.93 -18.87 -28.37
C ALA A 84 -0.88 -18.10 -27.03
N GLN A 85 -0.39 -16.87 -27.05
CA GLN A 85 -0.38 -16.00 -25.87
C GLN A 85 -1.80 -15.66 -25.39
N ARG A 86 -2.74 -15.47 -26.31
CA ARG A 86 -4.15 -15.23 -25.96
C ARG A 86 -4.80 -16.48 -25.37
N ILE A 87 -4.57 -17.66 -25.96
CA ILE A 87 -5.03 -18.94 -25.41
C ILE A 87 -4.52 -19.12 -23.98
N LEU A 88 -3.22 -18.87 -23.73
CA LEU A 88 -2.63 -18.92 -22.40
C LEU A 88 -3.35 -18.00 -21.42
N ARG A 89 -3.53 -16.73 -21.79
CA ARG A 89 -4.20 -15.73 -20.94
C ARG A 89 -5.65 -16.10 -20.62
N THR A 90 -6.43 -16.51 -21.61
CA THR A 90 -7.84 -16.86 -21.40
C THR A 90 -8.00 -17.97 -20.37
N GLY A 91 -7.24 -19.06 -20.51
CA GLY A 91 -7.33 -20.15 -19.54
C GLY A 91 -6.71 -19.81 -18.18
N LYS A 92 -5.70 -18.93 -18.11
CA LYS A 92 -5.22 -18.35 -16.83
C LYS A 92 -6.35 -17.61 -16.11
N SER A 93 -7.10 -16.76 -16.81
CA SER A 93 -8.25 -16.02 -16.26
C SER A 93 -9.33 -16.95 -15.71
N ILE A 94 -9.70 -18.01 -16.46
CA ILE A 94 -10.69 -19.00 -16.00
C ILE A 94 -10.17 -19.78 -14.79
N ASN A 95 -8.94 -20.28 -14.86
CA ASN A 95 -8.35 -21.07 -13.80
C ASN A 95 -8.24 -20.27 -12.50
N PHE A 96 -7.86 -18.99 -12.60
CA PHE A 96 -7.84 -18.08 -11.47
C PHE A 96 -9.23 -17.87 -10.85
N LEU A 97 -10.26 -17.65 -11.68
CA LEU A 97 -11.65 -17.56 -11.21
C LEU A 97 -12.09 -18.83 -10.46
N LYS A 98 -11.72 -20.00 -10.97
CA LYS A 98 -12.07 -21.29 -10.39
C LYS A 98 -11.33 -21.57 -9.08
N VAL A 99 -10.00 -21.43 -9.08
CA VAL A 99 -9.13 -21.85 -7.98
C VAL A 99 -9.06 -20.79 -6.88
N CYS A 100 -8.93 -19.52 -7.24
CA CYS A 100 -8.70 -18.44 -6.29
C CYS A 100 -9.99 -17.71 -5.88
N CYS A 101 -10.98 -17.63 -6.79
CA CYS A 101 -12.23 -16.91 -6.53
C CYS A 101 -13.42 -17.80 -6.16
N ASP A 102 -13.31 -19.13 -6.31
CA ASP A 102 -14.44 -20.07 -6.19
C ASP A 102 -15.66 -19.55 -6.96
N ASP A 103 -15.42 -19.14 -8.21
CA ASP A 103 -16.41 -18.54 -9.09
C ASP A 103 -16.64 -19.43 -10.31
N ASN A 104 -17.91 -19.69 -10.63
CA ASN A 104 -18.32 -20.51 -11.77
C ASN A 104 -18.98 -19.69 -12.89
N GLY A 105 -19.06 -18.36 -12.78
CA GLY A 105 -19.68 -17.47 -13.77
C GLY A 105 -18.93 -17.43 -15.11
N TRP A 106 -17.70 -17.95 -15.14
CA TRP A 106 -16.95 -18.15 -16.38
C TRP A 106 -17.64 -19.12 -17.35
N ALA A 107 -18.44 -20.08 -16.85
CA ALA A 107 -19.09 -21.08 -17.69
C ALA A 107 -20.18 -20.47 -18.59
N ASP A 108 -20.94 -19.50 -18.04
CA ASP A 108 -21.94 -18.74 -18.81
C ASP A 108 -21.25 -17.87 -19.85
N ALA A 109 -20.19 -17.16 -19.46
CA ALA A 109 -19.38 -16.33 -20.37
C ALA A 109 -18.76 -17.15 -21.53
N ALA A 110 -18.28 -18.36 -21.25
CA ALA A 110 -17.73 -19.27 -22.24
C ALA A 110 -18.81 -19.82 -23.18
N THR A 111 -19.99 -20.14 -22.65
CA THR A 111 -21.13 -20.63 -23.45
C THR A 111 -21.65 -19.54 -24.40
N GLU A 112 -21.77 -18.30 -23.93
CA GLU A 112 -22.14 -17.16 -24.75
C GLU A 112 -21.10 -16.85 -25.85
N ALA A 113 -19.81 -17.00 -25.55
CA ALA A 113 -18.75 -16.83 -26.54
C ALA A 113 -18.87 -17.87 -27.66
N ALA A 114 -19.09 -19.15 -27.32
CA ALA A 114 -19.29 -20.22 -28.29
C ALA A 114 -20.53 -19.96 -29.18
N ALA A 115 -21.65 -19.58 -28.56
CA ALA A 115 -22.89 -19.26 -29.27
C ALA A 115 -22.71 -18.07 -30.26
N TYR A 116 -21.97 -17.04 -29.86
CA TYR A 116 -21.71 -15.86 -30.71
C TYR A 116 -20.92 -16.20 -31.98
N VAL A 117 -19.95 -17.12 -31.88
CA VAL A 117 -19.12 -17.56 -33.02
C VAL A 117 -19.82 -18.63 -33.87
N GLY A 118 -21.01 -19.09 -33.45
CA GLY A 118 -21.75 -20.16 -34.13
C GLY A 118 -21.11 -21.53 -33.94
N THR A 119 -20.29 -21.68 -32.90
CA THR A 119 -19.67 -22.95 -32.51
C THR A 119 -20.37 -23.54 -31.30
N THR A 120 -20.02 -24.77 -30.94
CA THR A 120 -20.56 -25.44 -29.75
C THR A 120 -19.46 -25.62 -28.71
N THR A 121 -19.84 -25.63 -27.44
CA THR A 121 -18.93 -26.01 -26.34
C THR A 121 -18.62 -27.51 -26.34
N SER A 122 -19.35 -28.31 -27.13
CA SER A 122 -19.20 -29.77 -27.22
C SER A 122 -17.93 -30.21 -27.95
N ARG A 123 -17.42 -31.39 -27.54
CA ARG A 123 -16.27 -32.05 -28.15
C ARG A 123 -16.43 -32.19 -29.66
N GLY A 124 -15.36 -31.86 -30.39
CA GLY A 124 -15.34 -31.93 -31.86
C GLY A 124 -15.96 -30.74 -32.60
N GLY A 125 -16.36 -29.68 -31.90
CA GLY A 125 -16.88 -28.44 -32.51
C GLY A 125 -15.84 -27.60 -33.26
N LEU A 126 -14.54 -27.83 -33.00
CA LEU A 126 -13.41 -27.15 -33.65
C LEU A 126 -12.39 -28.17 -34.14
N GLY A 127 -11.89 -27.98 -35.35
CA GLY A 127 -10.89 -28.86 -35.94
C GLY A 127 -9.91 -28.14 -36.86
N TYR A 128 -8.89 -28.89 -37.30
CA TYR A 128 -7.91 -28.40 -38.26
C TYR A 128 -8.59 -27.92 -39.55
N GLY A 129 -8.29 -26.67 -39.96
CA GLY A 129 -8.93 -25.97 -41.09
C GLY A 129 -9.92 -24.89 -40.67
N GLN A 130 -10.27 -24.79 -39.38
CA GLN A 130 -11.14 -23.74 -38.82
C GLN A 130 -10.37 -22.81 -37.87
N ILE A 131 -9.15 -22.43 -38.24
CA ILE A 131 -8.26 -21.62 -37.39
C ILE A 131 -8.87 -20.22 -37.16
N ASP A 132 -9.51 -19.64 -38.17
CA ASP A 132 -10.19 -18.36 -38.04
C ASP A 132 -11.36 -18.42 -37.03
N ALA A 133 -12.09 -19.53 -36.99
CA ALA A 133 -13.16 -19.74 -36.02
C ALA A 133 -12.60 -19.97 -34.61
N LEU A 134 -11.47 -20.67 -34.48
CA LEU A 134 -10.75 -20.81 -33.21
C LEU A 134 -10.27 -19.44 -32.70
N GLU A 135 -9.65 -18.64 -33.57
CA GLU A 135 -9.17 -17.31 -33.19
C GLU A 135 -10.33 -16.41 -32.77
N ALA A 136 -11.42 -16.40 -33.53
CA ALA A 136 -12.64 -15.66 -33.18
C ALA A 136 -13.21 -16.12 -31.81
N LEU A 137 -13.25 -17.43 -31.55
CA LEU A 137 -13.70 -17.95 -30.26
C LEU A 137 -12.79 -17.49 -29.12
N VAL A 138 -11.47 -17.61 -29.27
CA VAL A 138 -10.50 -17.20 -28.24
C VAL A 138 -10.60 -15.71 -27.96
N VAL A 139 -10.76 -14.88 -29.00
CA VAL A 139 -10.96 -13.42 -28.87
C VAL A 139 -12.20 -13.10 -28.03
N GLU A 140 -13.31 -13.73 -28.38
CA GLU A 140 -14.62 -13.45 -27.77
C GLU A 140 -14.75 -14.05 -26.37
N ALA A 141 -14.12 -15.21 -26.12
CA ALA A 141 -14.00 -15.80 -24.80
C ALA A 141 -13.15 -14.93 -23.88
N ALA A 142 -11.92 -14.56 -24.30
CA ALA A 142 -11.01 -13.70 -23.53
C ALA A 142 -11.72 -12.41 -23.08
N LYS A 143 -12.36 -11.71 -24.03
CA LYS A 143 -13.06 -10.45 -23.75
C LYS A 143 -14.17 -10.57 -22.70
N ARG A 144 -14.94 -11.67 -22.73
CA ARG A 144 -16.03 -11.89 -21.76
C ARG A 144 -15.47 -12.32 -20.40
N ILE A 145 -14.49 -13.22 -20.40
CA ILE A 145 -13.86 -13.74 -19.17
C ILE A 145 -13.10 -12.64 -18.45
N ASP A 146 -12.30 -11.84 -19.14
CA ASP A 146 -11.54 -10.75 -18.53
C ASP A 146 -12.47 -9.69 -17.94
N ARG A 147 -13.58 -9.37 -18.63
CA ARG A 147 -14.63 -8.48 -18.08
C ARG A 147 -15.22 -9.05 -16.80
N HIS A 148 -15.60 -10.33 -16.80
CA HIS A 148 -16.15 -11.00 -15.62
C HIS A 148 -15.14 -11.06 -14.47
N LEU A 149 -13.87 -11.36 -14.76
CA LEU A 149 -12.77 -11.33 -13.80
C LEU A 149 -12.61 -9.95 -13.15
N MET A 150 -12.58 -8.90 -13.96
CA MET A 150 -12.49 -7.53 -13.45
C MET A 150 -13.72 -7.16 -12.60
N ASP A 151 -14.93 -7.56 -13.02
CA ASP A 151 -16.15 -7.37 -12.25
C ASP A 151 -16.07 -8.08 -10.89
N VAL A 152 -15.57 -9.32 -10.84
CA VAL A 152 -15.37 -10.09 -9.61
C VAL A 152 -14.35 -9.39 -8.68
N ILE A 153 -13.20 -8.98 -9.21
CA ILE A 153 -12.15 -8.30 -8.42
C ILE A 153 -12.63 -6.95 -7.86
N HIS A 154 -13.30 -6.13 -8.69
CA HIS A 154 -13.77 -4.81 -8.27
C HIS A 154 -15.01 -4.86 -7.38
N LYS A 155 -16.01 -5.70 -7.70
CA LYS A 155 -17.30 -5.72 -6.99
C LYS A 155 -17.33 -6.71 -5.84
N ARG A 156 -16.96 -7.98 -6.08
CA ARG A 156 -17.03 -9.05 -5.06
C ARG A 156 -15.90 -8.91 -4.05
N TYR A 157 -14.68 -8.68 -4.51
CA TYR A 157 -13.50 -8.54 -3.64
C TYR A 157 -13.14 -7.11 -3.29
N ARG A 158 -13.89 -6.11 -3.79
CA ARG A 158 -13.74 -4.69 -3.43
C ARG A 158 -12.29 -4.19 -3.49
N PHE A 159 -11.55 -4.57 -4.52
CA PHE A 159 -10.13 -4.27 -4.65
C PHE A 159 -9.80 -2.77 -4.41
N LYS A 160 -10.64 -1.88 -4.92
CA LYS A 160 -10.51 -0.43 -4.74
C LYS A 160 -10.54 -0.01 -3.26
N ASP A 161 -11.39 -0.64 -2.45
CA ASP A 161 -11.50 -0.36 -1.01
C ASP A 161 -10.23 -0.81 -0.27
N HIS A 162 -9.67 -1.97 -0.65
CA HIS A 162 -8.41 -2.46 -0.09
C HIS A 162 -7.23 -1.54 -0.46
N CYS A 163 -7.15 -1.07 -1.71
CA CYS A 163 -6.17 -0.07 -2.12
C CYS A 163 -6.31 1.24 -1.32
N LEU A 164 -7.55 1.70 -1.11
CA LEU A 164 -7.83 2.89 -0.34
C LEU A 164 -7.45 2.71 1.14
N ALA A 165 -7.68 1.53 1.71
CA ALA A 165 -7.25 1.19 3.06
C ALA A 165 -5.72 1.25 3.20
N ILE A 166 -4.98 0.66 2.26
CA ILE A 166 -3.52 0.75 2.25
C ILE A 166 -3.07 2.22 2.17
N LYS A 167 -3.69 3.04 1.32
CA LYS A 167 -3.42 4.48 1.27
C LYS A 167 -3.70 5.18 2.61
N ARG A 168 -4.85 4.91 3.23
CA ARG A 168 -5.26 5.55 4.50
C ARG A 168 -4.34 5.18 5.66
N TYR A 169 -4.01 3.89 5.80
CA TYR A 169 -3.36 3.36 6.99
C TYR A 169 -1.86 3.13 6.81
N LEU A 170 -1.42 2.51 5.72
CA LEU A 170 0.00 2.22 5.48
C LEU A 170 0.75 3.41 4.85
N LEU A 171 0.07 4.27 4.11
CA LEU A 171 0.66 5.52 3.58
C LEU A 171 0.35 6.74 4.45
N LEU A 172 -0.18 6.52 5.66
CA LEU A 172 -0.49 7.56 6.65
C LEU A 172 -1.44 8.66 6.13
N GLY A 173 -2.32 8.34 5.16
CA GLY A 173 -3.29 9.27 4.62
C GLY A 173 -4.39 9.70 5.61
N GLN A 174 -4.71 8.86 6.59
CA GLN A 174 -5.74 9.13 7.59
C GLN A 174 -5.14 9.84 8.82
N GLY A 175 -5.06 11.16 8.77
CA GLY A 175 -4.31 11.96 9.75
C GLY A 175 -4.79 11.87 11.20
N ASP A 176 -6.11 11.77 11.45
CA ASP A 176 -6.67 11.65 12.80
C ASP A 176 -6.28 10.31 13.44
N PHE A 177 -6.44 9.20 12.71
CA PHE A 177 -5.98 7.87 13.13
C PHE A 177 -4.49 7.87 13.46
N VAL A 178 -3.64 8.41 12.57
CA VAL A 178 -2.19 8.44 12.78
C VAL A 178 -1.82 9.24 14.02
N GLN A 179 -2.49 10.36 14.27
CA GLN A 179 -2.26 11.18 15.46
C GLN A 179 -2.60 10.40 16.74
N TYR A 180 -3.78 9.78 16.81
CA TYR A 180 -4.17 8.97 17.97
C TYR A 180 -3.25 7.77 18.16
N LEU A 181 -2.88 7.09 17.07
CA LEU A 181 -1.93 5.99 17.11
C LEU A 181 -0.61 6.45 17.73
N MET A 182 0.01 7.51 17.20
CA MET A 182 1.26 8.08 17.72
C MET A 182 1.20 8.42 19.21
N ASP A 183 0.08 8.98 19.68
CA ASP A 183 -0.10 9.34 21.09
C ASP A 183 -0.27 8.11 21.99
N VAL A 184 -0.91 7.05 21.51
CA VAL A 184 -1.17 5.81 22.26
C VAL A 184 0.04 4.87 22.28
N VAL A 185 0.69 4.62 21.13
CA VAL A 185 1.89 3.76 21.07
C VAL A 185 3.18 4.48 21.48
N GLY A 186 3.24 5.82 21.39
CA GLY A 186 4.46 6.57 21.63
C GLY A 186 5.19 6.31 22.97
N PRO A 187 4.49 6.18 24.11
CA PRO A 187 5.11 5.80 25.37
C PRO A 187 5.77 4.43 25.32
N GLU A 188 5.09 3.42 24.77
CA GLU A 188 5.60 2.05 24.65
C GLU A 188 6.80 1.99 23.70
N LEU A 189 6.73 2.69 22.56
CA LEU A 189 7.81 2.71 21.56
C LEU A 189 9.09 3.41 22.04
N SER A 190 9.00 4.18 23.13
CA SER A 190 10.15 4.86 23.73
C SER A 190 11.03 3.92 24.56
N GLU A 191 10.51 2.76 24.98
CA GLU A 191 11.24 1.69 25.65
C GLU A 191 12.15 0.91 24.67
N PRO A 192 13.14 0.16 25.19
CA PRO A 192 13.95 -0.75 24.38
C PRO A 192 13.10 -1.82 23.70
N ALA A 193 13.42 -2.14 22.44
CA ALA A 193 12.63 -3.07 21.62
C ALA A 193 12.42 -4.45 22.28
N ASN A 194 13.42 -4.95 23.02
CA ASN A 194 13.37 -6.25 23.71
C ASN A 194 12.26 -6.36 24.77
N ARG A 195 11.69 -5.24 25.24
CA ARG A 195 10.62 -5.22 26.25
C ARG A 195 9.22 -5.13 25.65
N ILE A 196 9.13 -4.79 24.37
CA ILE A 196 7.87 -4.46 23.72
C ILE A 196 7.25 -5.71 23.13
N SER A 197 6.00 -5.97 23.50
CA SER A 197 5.23 -7.11 22.98
C SER A 197 4.37 -6.69 21.78
N SER A 198 4.43 -7.48 20.70
CA SER A 198 3.56 -7.30 19.53
C SER A 198 2.07 -7.41 19.89
N PHE A 199 1.72 -8.27 20.85
CA PHE A 199 0.35 -8.41 21.34
C PHE A 199 -0.14 -7.15 22.07
N HIS A 200 0.73 -6.52 22.85
CA HIS A 200 0.39 -5.28 23.54
C HIS A 200 0.16 -4.14 22.54
N LEU A 201 1.07 -4.00 21.57
CA LEU A 201 0.93 -3.03 20.48
C LEU A 201 -0.33 -3.24 19.64
N ALA A 202 -0.74 -4.49 19.40
CA ALA A 202 -2.00 -4.79 18.72
C ALA A 202 -3.21 -4.28 19.53
N GLY A 203 -3.20 -4.42 20.86
CA GLY A 203 -4.23 -3.83 21.73
C GLY A 203 -4.24 -2.29 21.72
N LEU A 204 -3.07 -1.67 21.59
CA LEU A 204 -2.93 -0.22 21.44
C LEU A 204 -3.43 0.26 20.06
N LEU A 205 -3.17 -0.50 19.01
CA LEU A 205 -3.72 -0.25 17.67
C LEU A 205 -5.26 -0.26 17.68
N GLU A 206 -5.87 -1.28 18.29
CA GLU A 206 -7.33 -1.34 18.48
C GLU A 206 -7.89 -0.13 19.24
N THR A 207 -7.14 0.34 20.24
CA THR A 207 -7.52 1.54 21.00
C THR A 207 -7.49 2.79 20.12
N ALA A 208 -6.46 2.93 19.27
CA ALA A 208 -6.35 4.03 18.32
C ALA A 208 -7.43 4.00 17.22
N ILE A 209 -7.79 2.81 16.74
CA ILE A 209 -8.91 2.63 15.79
C ILE A 209 -10.21 3.14 16.41
N ARG A 210 -10.52 2.72 17.64
CA ARG A 210 -11.74 3.15 18.35
C ARG A 210 -11.77 4.64 18.70
N ALA A 211 -10.60 5.25 18.92
CA ALA A 211 -10.49 6.66 19.26
C ALA A 211 -10.56 7.60 18.05
N SER A 212 -10.49 7.08 16.83
CA SER A 212 -10.46 7.85 15.58
C SER A 212 -11.69 7.61 14.70
N ASN A 213 -11.79 8.32 13.57
CA ASN A 213 -12.85 8.06 12.59
C ASN A 213 -12.66 6.72 11.86
N ALA A 214 -11.52 6.06 12.03
CA ALA A 214 -11.29 4.70 11.52
C ALA A 214 -12.32 3.69 12.05
N GLN A 215 -12.94 3.96 13.20
CA GLN A 215 -13.99 3.10 13.77
C GLN A 215 -15.21 2.90 12.85
N TYR A 216 -15.43 3.79 11.89
CA TYR A 216 -16.55 3.74 10.94
C TYR A 216 -16.20 3.03 9.63
N ASP A 217 -14.93 2.67 9.43
CA ASP A 217 -14.52 1.86 8.27
C ASP A 217 -14.95 0.40 8.47
N ASP A 218 -14.97 -0.36 7.37
CA ASP A 218 -15.37 -1.76 7.38
C ASP A 218 -14.47 -2.62 8.28
N ARG A 219 -15.09 -3.46 9.11
CA ARG A 219 -14.37 -4.36 10.02
C ARG A 219 -13.48 -5.35 9.28
N ASP A 220 -13.88 -5.85 8.11
CA ASP A 220 -13.01 -6.76 7.33
C ASP A 220 -11.72 -6.07 6.90
N ILE A 221 -11.76 -4.76 6.64
CA ILE A 221 -10.58 -3.98 6.27
C ILE A 221 -9.70 -3.74 7.50
N LEU A 222 -10.31 -3.37 8.63
CA LEU A 222 -9.58 -3.09 9.88
C LEU A 222 -8.90 -4.35 10.44
N ASP A 223 -9.57 -5.51 10.38
CA ASP A 223 -9.04 -6.80 10.86
C ASP A 223 -7.81 -7.28 10.06
N ARG A 224 -7.57 -6.69 8.87
CA ARG A 224 -6.39 -6.96 8.04
C ARG A 224 -5.21 -6.08 8.39
N ILE A 225 -5.40 -5.00 9.15
CA ILE A 225 -4.32 -4.13 9.60
C ILE A 225 -3.70 -4.75 10.84
N LYS A 226 -2.46 -5.19 10.73
CA LYS A 226 -1.74 -5.88 11.80
C LYS A 226 -0.47 -5.13 12.17
N VAL A 227 -0.07 -5.26 13.43
CA VAL A 227 1.24 -4.79 13.89
C VAL A 227 2.29 -5.80 13.47
N LYS A 228 3.35 -5.30 12.84
CA LYS A 228 4.56 -6.07 12.50
C LYS A 228 5.74 -5.49 13.26
N MET A 229 6.47 -6.36 13.95
CA MET A 229 7.75 -6.00 14.57
C MET A 229 8.88 -6.46 13.67
N MET A 230 9.79 -5.55 13.35
CA MET A 230 10.99 -5.85 12.57
C MET A 230 12.04 -6.58 13.43
N ASP A 231 13.01 -7.21 12.77
CA ASP A 231 14.17 -7.77 13.46
C ASP A 231 14.99 -6.62 14.09
N HIS A 232 15.42 -6.78 15.33
CA HIS A 232 16.09 -5.74 16.11
C HIS A 232 17.30 -6.30 16.87
N GLY A 233 18.30 -5.44 17.05
CA GLY A 233 19.51 -5.72 17.82
C GLY A 233 19.49 -5.09 19.21
N ASP A 234 20.55 -5.35 19.97
CA ASP A 234 20.73 -4.74 21.29
C ASP A 234 20.96 -3.23 21.15
N GLY A 235 19.99 -2.43 21.63
CA GLY A 235 20.05 -0.97 21.65
C GLY A 235 18.96 -0.28 20.81
N ASP A 236 18.23 -1.03 19.98
CA ASP A 236 17.12 -0.49 19.20
C ASP A 236 15.94 -0.13 20.11
N ARG A 237 15.24 0.96 19.76
CA ARG A 237 14.00 1.37 20.44
C ARG A 237 12.80 0.89 19.66
N GLY A 238 11.65 0.77 20.32
CA GLY A 238 10.40 0.40 19.66
C GLY A 238 10.06 1.24 18.43
N TRP A 239 10.40 2.53 18.45
CA TRP A 239 10.19 3.45 17.32
C TRP A 239 10.82 3.00 16.00
N ASP A 240 11.92 2.25 16.05
CA ASP A 240 12.67 1.82 14.87
C ASP A 240 12.22 0.43 14.39
N VAL A 241 11.48 -0.30 15.24
CA VAL A 241 11.07 -1.69 15.04
C VAL A 241 9.59 -1.82 14.69
N PHE A 242 8.79 -0.85 15.08
CA PHE A 242 7.35 -0.82 14.84
C PHE A 242 7.00 -0.59 13.37
N SER A 243 6.15 -1.45 12.83
CA SER A 243 5.54 -1.27 11.52
C SER A 243 4.07 -1.71 11.50
N LEU A 244 3.30 -1.18 10.54
CA LEU A 244 1.98 -1.70 10.19
C LEU A 244 2.08 -2.56 8.93
N GLU A 245 1.35 -3.66 8.92
CA GLU A 245 1.24 -4.59 7.79
C GLU A 245 -0.24 -4.76 7.41
N TYR A 246 -0.48 -4.98 6.12
CA TYR A 246 -1.82 -5.25 5.58
C TYR A 246 -1.90 -6.69 5.10
N ASP A 247 -2.81 -7.47 5.69
CA ASP A 247 -3.01 -8.88 5.38
C ASP A 247 -3.96 -9.04 4.18
N ALA A 248 -3.36 -9.05 2.99
CA ALA A 248 -4.06 -9.38 1.76
C ALA A 248 -4.31 -10.90 1.71
N ARG A 249 -5.57 -11.30 1.82
CA ARG A 249 -6.00 -12.71 1.72
C ARG A 249 -6.35 -13.05 0.28
N VAL A 250 -6.38 -14.34 -0.05
CA VAL A 250 -6.83 -14.86 -1.36
C VAL A 250 -8.19 -14.24 -1.73
N PRO A 251 -8.37 -13.76 -2.96
CA PRO A 251 -7.46 -13.79 -4.11
C PRO A 251 -6.56 -12.54 -4.25
N LEU A 252 -6.65 -11.59 -3.33
CA LEU A 252 -5.96 -10.29 -3.42
C LEU A 252 -4.45 -10.38 -3.16
N ASP A 253 -3.98 -11.47 -2.55
CA ASP A 253 -2.56 -11.78 -2.37
C ASP A 253 -1.81 -11.94 -3.70
N THR A 254 -2.50 -12.33 -4.77
CA THR A 254 -1.94 -12.38 -6.14
C THR A 254 -1.59 -11.00 -6.70
N LEU A 255 -2.34 -9.97 -6.29
CA LEU A 255 -2.10 -8.56 -6.60
C LEU A 255 -1.10 -7.97 -5.59
N PHE A 256 -1.39 -8.11 -4.30
CA PHE A 256 -0.55 -7.68 -3.17
C PHE A 256 0.48 -8.74 -2.78
N THR A 257 1.31 -9.12 -3.76
CA THR A 257 2.38 -10.10 -3.54
C THR A 257 3.34 -9.70 -2.43
N ALA A 258 4.07 -10.67 -1.87
CA ALA A 258 5.07 -10.39 -0.84
C ALA A 258 6.13 -9.35 -1.26
N SER A 259 6.49 -9.27 -2.55
CA SER A 259 7.42 -8.25 -3.06
C SER A 259 6.80 -6.84 -3.05
N VAL A 260 5.53 -6.74 -3.43
CA VAL A 260 4.73 -5.51 -3.36
C VAL A 260 4.58 -5.03 -1.92
N MET A 261 4.23 -5.92 -1.00
CA MET A 261 4.08 -5.58 0.42
C MET A 261 5.39 -5.14 1.07
N LYS A 262 6.54 -5.71 0.66
CA LYS A 262 7.87 -5.22 1.09
C LYS A 262 8.12 -3.77 0.65
N ARG A 263 7.65 -3.36 -0.53
CA ARG A 263 7.78 -1.98 -1.01
C ARG A 263 6.90 -1.03 -0.19
N TYR A 264 5.65 -1.41 0.11
CA TYR A 264 4.80 -0.65 1.02
C TYR A 264 5.42 -0.51 2.41
N LEU A 265 5.98 -1.58 2.96
CA LEU A 265 6.66 -1.55 4.25
C LEU A 265 7.86 -0.59 4.26
N LYS A 266 8.65 -0.59 3.19
CA LYS A 266 9.76 0.36 3.01
C LYS A 266 9.26 1.82 2.99
N ILE A 267 8.15 2.08 2.30
CA ILE A 267 7.52 3.41 2.26
C ILE A 267 6.98 3.78 3.65
N PHE A 268 6.25 2.87 4.30
CA PHE A 268 5.71 3.08 5.66
C PHE A 268 6.81 3.47 6.63
N ASN A 269 7.91 2.73 6.70
CA ASN A 269 9.00 3.00 7.65
C ASN A 269 9.63 4.39 7.44
N PHE A 270 9.74 4.84 6.19
CA PHE A 270 10.18 6.18 5.87
C PHE A 270 9.18 7.26 6.35
N LEU A 271 7.90 7.10 6.01
CA LEU A 271 6.84 8.02 6.41
C LEU A 271 6.67 8.07 7.93
N TRP A 272 6.79 6.92 8.59
CA TRP A 272 6.73 6.78 10.04
C TRP A 272 7.87 7.53 10.72
N ARG A 273 9.10 7.42 10.19
CA ARG A 273 10.24 8.18 10.70
C ARG A 273 10.05 9.69 10.50
N LEU A 274 9.54 10.13 9.35
CA LEU A 274 9.20 11.53 9.12
C LEU A 274 8.13 12.01 10.11
N LYS A 275 7.07 11.22 10.32
CA LYS A 275 5.98 11.55 11.24
C LYS A 275 6.44 11.58 12.70
N ARG A 276 7.40 10.73 13.10
CA ARG A 276 8.05 10.76 14.41
C ARG A 276 8.77 12.09 14.66
N VAL A 277 9.46 12.62 13.66
CA VAL A 277 10.15 13.92 13.75
C VAL A 277 9.14 15.07 13.91
N ASP A 278 8.07 15.06 13.13
CA ASP A 278 6.95 16.03 13.23
C ASP A 278 6.29 16.01 14.62
N HIS A 279 5.93 14.82 15.11
CA HIS A 279 5.37 14.64 16.46
C HIS A 279 6.32 15.12 17.55
N SER A 280 7.61 14.83 17.38
CA SER A 280 8.69 15.26 18.27
C SER A 280 8.79 16.77 18.37
N LEU A 281 8.79 17.47 17.23
CA LEU A 281 8.78 18.92 17.18
C LEU A 281 7.51 19.50 17.84
N THR A 282 6.35 18.92 17.54
CA THR A 282 5.08 19.31 18.20
C THR A 282 5.16 19.17 19.73
N GLY A 283 5.82 18.12 20.23
CA GLY A 283 6.11 17.94 21.65
C GLY A 283 6.98 19.06 22.24
N VAL A 284 8.10 19.38 21.59
CA VAL A 284 9.00 20.47 22.01
C VAL A 284 8.27 21.81 22.05
N TRP A 285 7.44 22.10 21.03
CA TRP A 285 6.64 23.33 20.99
C TRP A 285 5.68 23.43 22.17
N LYS A 286 4.99 22.34 22.53
CA LYS A 286 4.09 22.29 23.69
C LYS A 286 4.85 22.65 24.99
N THR A 287 6.06 22.13 25.17
CA THR A 287 6.92 22.43 26.33
C THR A 287 7.45 23.87 26.31
N MET A 288 7.74 24.40 25.12
CA MET A 288 8.35 25.71 24.92
C MET A 288 7.36 26.88 24.96
N LYS A 289 6.04 26.63 25.07
CA LYS A 289 5.02 27.67 25.02
C LYS A 289 5.31 28.81 26.01
N PRO A 290 5.26 30.09 25.57
CA PRO A 290 5.61 31.25 26.40
C PRO A 290 4.85 31.31 27.73
N ASN A 291 3.60 30.84 27.77
CA ASN A 291 2.76 30.88 28.98
C ASN A 291 3.25 29.94 30.09
N CYS A 292 3.88 28.81 29.73
CA CYS A 292 4.52 27.89 30.69
C CYS A 292 5.80 28.50 31.28
N ILE A 293 6.39 29.48 30.59
CA ILE A 293 7.66 30.10 30.94
C ILE A 293 7.46 31.42 31.69
N VAL A 294 6.44 32.22 31.34
CA VAL A 294 6.10 33.48 32.02
C VAL A 294 5.54 33.23 33.43
N SER A 295 4.92 32.07 33.67
CA SER A 295 4.48 31.61 35.00
C SER A 295 5.61 31.05 35.87
N SER A 296 6.84 31.01 35.36
CA SER A 296 8.03 30.56 36.08
C SER A 296 8.45 31.55 37.18
N PRO A 297 8.78 31.09 38.41
CA PRO A 297 9.22 31.91 39.54
C PRO A 297 10.59 32.60 39.34
N PHE A 298 11.22 32.52 38.16
CA PHE A 298 12.40 33.34 37.81
C PHE A 298 12.15 34.85 37.86
N TYR A 299 10.91 35.29 38.06
CA TYR A 299 10.63 36.67 38.46
C TYR A 299 11.24 37.06 39.82
N LYS A 300 11.62 36.09 40.66
CA LYS A 300 12.22 36.34 41.99
C LYS A 300 13.76 36.18 42.03
N GLU A 301 14.36 35.51 41.05
CA GLU A 301 15.82 35.37 40.94
C GLU A 301 16.40 36.48 40.04
N GLY A 302 17.61 36.95 40.34
CA GLY A 302 18.20 38.18 39.78
C GLY A 302 18.09 38.36 38.25
N THR A 303 17.99 39.63 37.83
CA THR A 303 17.78 40.09 36.43
C THR A 303 18.74 39.50 35.39
N ASN A 304 19.96 39.13 35.79
CA ASN A 304 20.99 38.59 34.88
C ASN A 304 20.72 37.12 34.47
N ILE A 305 20.22 36.27 35.38
CA ILE A 305 19.91 34.87 35.06
C ILE A 305 18.72 34.80 34.11
N ARG A 306 17.74 35.69 34.33
CA ARG A 306 16.57 35.85 33.47
C ARG A 306 16.95 36.24 32.04
N SER A 307 17.86 37.21 31.86
CA SER A 307 18.25 37.66 30.52
C SER A 307 18.99 36.56 29.74
N GLN A 308 19.88 35.80 30.40
CA GLN A 308 20.57 34.66 29.79
C GLN A 308 19.59 33.55 29.39
N PHE A 309 18.65 33.21 30.27
CA PHE A 309 17.63 32.21 29.99
C PHE A 309 16.74 32.59 28.78
N VAL A 310 16.25 33.84 28.74
CA VAL A 310 15.45 34.34 27.61
C VAL A 310 16.26 34.33 26.31
N SER A 311 17.56 34.65 26.37
CA SER A 311 18.44 34.61 25.21
C SER A 311 18.60 33.19 24.64
N VAL A 312 18.85 32.20 25.49
CA VAL A 312 18.94 30.78 25.08
C VAL A 312 17.61 30.30 24.53
N LEU A 313 16.50 30.63 25.21
CA LEU A 313 15.16 30.27 24.76
C LEU A 313 14.87 30.79 23.35
N ARG A 314 15.19 32.05 23.07
CA ARG A 314 15.02 32.63 21.72
C ARG A 314 15.82 31.88 20.67
N LYS A 315 17.06 31.49 20.97
CA LYS A 315 17.89 30.68 20.06
C LYS A 315 17.26 29.31 19.78
N CYS A 316 16.75 28.64 20.81
CA CYS A 316 16.01 27.38 20.64
C CYS A 316 14.74 27.57 19.80
N GLN A 317 14.08 28.72 19.91
CA GLN A 317 12.82 29.04 19.21
C GLN A 317 13.08 29.23 17.73
N VAL A 318 14.15 29.95 17.41
CA VAL A 318 14.61 30.12 16.02
C VAL A 318 14.99 28.76 15.44
N LEU A 319 15.78 27.95 16.14
CA LEU A 319 16.16 26.63 15.66
C LEU A 319 14.95 25.71 15.46
N PHE A 320 13.99 25.73 16.40
CA PHE A 320 12.73 25.01 16.28
C PHE A 320 11.95 25.44 15.04
N ASN A 321 11.81 26.75 14.80
CA ASN A 321 11.07 27.26 13.65
C ASN A 321 11.71 26.82 12.32
N GLU A 322 13.04 26.85 12.21
CA GLU A 322 13.77 26.38 11.02
C GLU A 322 13.55 24.88 10.79
N MET A 323 13.73 24.06 11.84
CA MET A 323 13.50 22.61 11.78
C MET A 323 12.05 22.28 11.41
N ASN A 324 11.08 22.96 12.03
CA ASN A 324 9.66 22.77 11.78
C ASN A 324 9.28 23.19 10.37
N HIS A 325 9.78 24.33 9.89
CA HIS A 325 9.53 24.79 8.52
C HIS A 325 10.03 23.77 7.49
N PHE A 326 11.24 23.24 7.68
CA PHE A 326 11.78 22.18 6.83
C PHE A 326 10.91 20.92 6.84
N VAL A 327 10.60 20.38 8.04
CA VAL A 327 9.83 19.13 8.18
C VAL A 327 8.41 19.29 7.61
N THR A 328 7.73 20.38 7.93
CA THR A 328 6.37 20.66 7.43
C THR A 328 6.36 20.78 5.89
N ASN A 329 7.28 21.54 5.29
CA ASN A 329 7.35 21.65 3.82
C ASN A 329 7.66 20.31 3.16
N PHE A 330 8.58 19.53 3.74
CA PHE A 330 8.93 18.23 3.21
C PHE A 330 7.77 17.24 3.32
N GLN A 331 7.03 17.26 4.42
CA GLN A 331 5.82 16.47 4.58
C GLN A 331 4.76 16.88 3.56
N TYR A 332 4.59 18.18 3.28
CA TYR A 332 3.65 18.64 2.25
C TYR A 332 4.02 18.15 0.86
N TYR A 333 5.31 18.18 0.50
CA TYR A 333 5.78 17.60 -0.75
C TYR A 333 5.43 16.10 -0.85
N ILE A 334 5.73 15.32 0.18
CA ILE A 334 5.46 13.88 0.16
C ILE A 334 3.94 13.60 0.07
N MET A 335 3.14 14.27 0.88
CA MET A 335 1.69 14.01 0.90
C MET A 335 1.01 14.46 -0.40
N PHE A 336 1.22 15.70 -0.83
CA PHE A 336 0.47 16.27 -1.95
C PHE A 336 1.10 15.99 -3.32
N GLU A 337 2.40 16.20 -3.48
CA GLU A 337 3.06 16.06 -4.79
C GLU A 337 3.40 14.61 -5.13
N VAL A 338 3.65 13.78 -4.11
CA VAL A 338 4.04 12.38 -4.33
C VAL A 338 2.86 11.43 -4.18
N LEU A 339 2.24 11.37 -3.00
CA LEU A 339 1.22 10.38 -2.68
C LEU A 339 -0.11 10.68 -3.39
N GLU A 340 -0.66 11.89 -3.28
CA GLU A 340 -1.95 12.24 -3.87
C GLU A 340 -1.92 12.24 -5.41
N VAL A 341 -0.90 12.84 -6.04
CA VAL A 341 -0.75 12.81 -7.50
C VAL A 341 -0.61 11.38 -8.02
N SER A 342 0.24 10.55 -7.37
CA SER A 342 0.40 9.16 -7.82
C SER A 342 -0.88 8.34 -7.62
N TRP A 343 -1.65 8.62 -6.55
CA TRP A 343 -2.94 7.97 -6.32
C TRP A 343 -3.98 8.36 -7.37
N ALA A 344 -4.06 9.63 -7.75
CA ALA A 344 -4.99 10.08 -8.79
C ALA A 344 -4.73 9.36 -10.10
N CYS A 345 -3.46 9.31 -10.56
CA CYS A 345 -3.08 8.56 -11.75
C CYS A 345 -3.40 7.07 -11.63
N PHE A 346 -3.08 6.45 -10.48
CA PHE A 346 -3.38 5.04 -10.25
C PHE A 346 -4.88 4.76 -10.24
N SER A 347 -5.70 5.64 -9.65
CA SER A 347 -7.15 5.45 -9.60
C SER A 347 -7.77 5.48 -11.00
N GLU A 348 -7.31 6.37 -11.87
CA GLU A 348 -7.76 6.45 -13.26
C GLU A 348 -7.31 5.21 -14.07
N GLU A 349 -6.06 4.79 -13.92
CA GLU A 349 -5.53 3.58 -14.58
C GLU A 349 -6.21 2.30 -14.07
N MET A 350 -6.51 2.21 -12.77
CA MET A 350 -7.24 1.10 -12.16
C MET A 350 -8.68 1.02 -12.68
N ASP A 351 -9.39 2.15 -12.80
CA ASP A 351 -10.76 2.16 -13.31
C ASP A 351 -10.84 1.91 -14.83
N SER A 352 -9.74 2.10 -15.57
CA SER A 352 -9.65 1.89 -17.02
C SER A 352 -8.99 0.57 -17.45
N ALA A 353 -8.46 -0.20 -16.50
CA ALA A 353 -7.83 -1.49 -16.75
C ALA A 353 -8.81 -2.50 -17.36
N LYS A 354 -8.40 -3.17 -18.43
CA LYS A 354 -9.25 -4.12 -19.17
C LYS A 354 -9.12 -5.55 -18.68
N ASP A 355 -7.93 -5.88 -18.20
CA ASP A 355 -7.58 -7.20 -17.69
C ASP A 355 -6.74 -7.08 -16.40
N LEU A 356 -6.46 -8.22 -15.79
CA LEU A 356 -5.73 -8.28 -14.53
C LEU A 356 -4.24 -7.94 -14.71
N ASP A 357 -3.66 -8.16 -15.90
CA ASP A 357 -2.27 -7.80 -16.21
C ASP A 357 -2.12 -6.26 -16.27
N ASP A 358 -3.06 -5.55 -16.90
CA ASP A 358 -3.14 -4.09 -16.95
C ASP A 358 -3.25 -3.51 -15.54
N LEU A 359 -4.09 -4.11 -14.69
CA LEU A 359 -4.24 -3.71 -13.29
C LEU A 359 -2.93 -3.89 -12.48
N LEU A 360 -2.25 -5.02 -12.67
CA LEU A 360 -0.95 -5.30 -12.05
C LEU A 360 0.13 -4.30 -12.50
N MET A 361 0.16 -3.94 -13.79
CA MET A 361 1.09 -2.95 -14.32
C MET A 361 0.82 -1.55 -13.77
N ALA A 362 -0.45 -1.14 -13.70
CA ALA A 362 -0.85 0.15 -13.11
C ALA A 362 -0.41 0.25 -11.63
N HIS A 363 -0.60 -0.84 -10.86
CA HIS A 363 -0.19 -0.88 -9.45
C HIS A 363 1.33 -0.86 -9.27
N ASP A 364 2.07 -1.58 -10.12
CA ASP A 364 3.54 -1.54 -10.08
C ASP A 364 4.08 -0.14 -10.41
N LYS A 365 3.51 0.50 -11.44
CA LYS A 365 3.82 1.88 -11.82
C LYS A 365 3.52 2.87 -10.69
N TYR A 366 2.38 2.72 -10.02
CA TYR A 366 2.01 3.52 -8.85
C TYR A 366 3.07 3.45 -7.74
N LEU A 367 3.47 2.23 -7.37
CA LEU A 367 4.50 2.03 -6.35
C LEU A 367 5.87 2.52 -6.78
N THR A 368 6.22 2.37 -8.05
CA THR A 368 7.53 2.83 -8.58
C THR A 368 7.59 4.35 -8.52
N SER A 369 6.51 5.02 -8.95
CA SER A 369 6.34 6.47 -8.82
C SER A 369 6.54 6.95 -7.38
N ILE A 370 5.89 6.29 -6.39
CA ILE A 370 6.04 6.69 -4.99
C ILE A 370 7.47 6.47 -4.48
N VAL A 371 8.07 5.31 -4.75
CA VAL A 371 9.42 4.98 -4.25
C VAL A 371 10.46 5.95 -4.82
N GLU A 372 10.39 6.26 -6.12
CA GLU A 372 11.34 7.17 -6.76
C GLU A 372 11.15 8.61 -6.30
N LYS A 373 9.90 9.12 -6.32
CA LYS A 373 9.59 10.51 -5.94
C LYS A 373 9.74 10.77 -4.43
N SER A 374 9.56 9.75 -3.58
CA SER A 374 9.82 9.86 -2.13
C SER A 374 11.30 9.80 -1.77
N LEU A 375 12.22 9.81 -2.75
CA LEU A 375 13.67 9.73 -2.55
C LEU A 375 14.14 8.39 -1.94
N LEU A 376 13.34 7.32 -2.09
CA LEU A 376 13.65 5.96 -1.61
C LEU A 376 14.29 5.07 -2.69
N GLY A 377 14.46 5.60 -3.90
CA GLY A 377 15.14 4.94 -5.01
C GLY A 377 16.64 4.75 -4.77
N GLU A 378 17.28 4.00 -5.66
CA GLU A 378 18.73 3.73 -5.58
C GLU A 378 19.58 4.97 -5.91
N ARG A 379 19.08 5.83 -6.81
CA ARG A 379 19.79 7.04 -7.24
C ARG A 379 19.86 8.12 -6.15
N SER A 380 18.90 8.11 -5.23
CA SER A 380 18.71 9.12 -4.17
C SER A 380 19.31 8.72 -2.81
N GLN A 381 20.06 7.62 -2.73
CA GLN A 381 20.59 7.09 -1.46
C GLN A 381 21.46 8.10 -0.69
N GLY A 382 22.24 8.93 -1.40
CA GLY A 382 23.04 9.99 -0.77
C GLY A 382 22.16 11.04 -0.10
N ILE A 383 21.07 11.47 -0.76
CA ILE A 383 20.12 12.44 -0.22
C ILE A 383 19.38 11.84 0.97
N LEU A 384 18.95 10.58 0.88
CA LEU A 384 18.25 9.88 1.95
C LEU A 384 19.11 9.77 3.23
N ARG A 385 20.42 9.50 3.09
CA ARG A 385 21.36 9.50 4.22
C ARG A 385 21.45 10.86 4.90
N ASN A 386 21.55 11.93 4.12
CA ASN A 386 21.59 13.30 4.66
C ASN A 386 20.26 13.65 5.35
N LEU A 387 19.13 13.27 4.78
CA LEU A 387 17.80 13.47 5.35
C LEU A 387 17.66 12.74 6.71
N PHE A 388 18.12 11.50 6.79
CA PHE A 388 18.11 10.75 8.05
C PHE A 388 19.04 11.34 9.11
N ALA A 389 20.22 11.84 8.72
CA ALA A 389 21.08 12.59 9.63
C ALA A 389 20.39 13.86 10.17
N LEU A 390 19.66 14.59 9.32
CA LEU A 390 18.86 15.74 9.74
C LEU A 390 17.76 15.35 10.72
N PHE A 391 17.04 14.25 10.45
CA PHE A 391 16.03 13.72 11.38
C PHE A 391 16.63 13.39 12.74
N ASP A 392 17.81 12.77 12.77
CA ASP A 392 18.49 12.42 14.03
C ASP A 392 18.92 13.67 14.80
N ILE A 393 19.41 14.71 14.12
CA ILE A 393 19.72 16.01 14.74
C ILE A 393 18.48 16.63 15.37
N ILE A 394 17.31 16.56 14.71
CA ILE A 394 16.05 17.10 15.25
C ILE A 394 15.61 16.30 16.49
N LEU A 395 15.75 14.97 16.48
CA LEU A 395 15.44 14.13 17.63
C LEU A 395 16.41 14.40 18.80
N GLN A 396 17.70 14.64 18.52
CA GLN A 396 18.67 15.06 19.53
C GLN A 396 18.29 16.42 20.11
N PHE A 397 17.89 17.39 19.28
CA PHE A 397 17.40 18.68 19.74
C PHE A 397 16.23 18.54 20.71
N ARG A 398 15.25 17.67 20.43
CA ARG A 398 14.17 17.36 21.40
C ARG A 398 14.73 16.85 22.72
N SER A 399 15.62 15.86 22.69
CA SER A 399 16.17 15.29 23.93
C SER A 399 16.91 16.32 24.79
N HIS A 400 17.61 17.27 24.15
CA HIS A 400 18.29 18.37 24.83
C HIS A 400 17.31 19.41 25.36
N ALA A 401 16.27 19.75 24.59
CA ALA A 401 15.23 20.67 25.01
C ALA A 401 14.48 20.11 26.22
N ASP A 402 14.04 18.85 26.19
CA ASP A 402 13.32 18.20 27.29
C ASP A 402 14.15 18.18 28.58
N ARG A 403 15.43 17.76 28.51
CA ARG A 403 16.35 17.79 29.67
C ARG A 403 16.56 19.19 30.22
N TRP A 404 16.65 20.19 29.34
CA TRP A 404 16.82 21.57 29.76
C TRP A 404 15.58 22.08 30.50
N PHE A 405 14.38 21.84 29.96
CA PHE A 405 13.11 22.20 30.60
C PHE A 405 12.88 21.44 31.91
N GLU A 406 13.18 20.14 31.97
CA GLU A 406 13.07 19.33 33.19
C GLU A 406 13.90 19.91 34.35
N ARG A 407 15.18 20.23 34.09
CA ARG A 407 16.07 20.88 35.08
C ARG A 407 15.54 22.23 35.54
N ILE A 408 14.91 22.98 34.64
CA ILE A 408 14.28 24.25 35.00
C ILE A 408 13.11 24.00 35.96
N TYR A 409 12.24 23.02 35.67
CA TYR A 409 11.13 22.66 36.56
C TYR A 409 11.62 22.19 37.94
N GLU A 410 12.69 21.40 38.02
CA GLU A 410 13.28 20.97 39.30
C GLU A 410 13.76 22.16 40.15
N LEU A 411 14.40 23.15 39.52
CA LEU A 411 14.82 24.37 40.20
C LEU A 411 13.63 25.18 40.73
N GLN A 412 12.51 25.20 40.02
CA GLN A 412 11.27 25.85 40.48
C GLN A 412 10.69 25.17 41.73
N LEU A 413 10.68 23.84 41.78
CA LEU A 413 10.21 23.06 42.93
C LEU A 413 11.08 23.31 44.17
N ARG A 414 12.41 23.36 44.01
CA ARG A 414 13.34 23.73 45.08
C ARG A 414 13.17 25.17 45.57
N GLY A 415 12.89 26.12 44.67
CA GLY A 415 12.62 27.52 45.02
C GLY A 415 11.36 27.70 45.87
N LYS A 416 10.28 26.94 45.58
CA LYS A 416 9.06 26.93 46.39
C LYS A 416 9.25 26.27 47.77
N GLY A 417 10.15 25.29 47.88
CA GLY A 417 10.47 24.62 49.14
C GLY A 417 11.11 25.53 50.20
N LYS A 418 11.86 26.57 49.77
CA LYS A 418 12.50 27.53 50.69
C LYS A 418 11.59 28.68 51.15
N SER A 419 10.41 28.87 50.56
CA SER A 419 9.52 30.00 50.91
C SER A 419 8.36 29.65 51.84
N LYS A 420 8.26 28.41 52.35
CA LYS A 420 7.25 28.04 53.36
C LYS A 420 7.77 28.23 54.79
N SER A 421 8.06 29.48 55.15
CA SER A 421 8.00 29.92 56.55
C SER A 421 7.63 31.41 56.64
N LYS A 422 6.42 31.77 56.22
CA LYS A 422 5.56 32.79 56.86
C LYS A 422 4.27 33.00 56.03
N SER A 423 3.22 33.32 56.78
CA SER A 423 1.82 33.65 56.41
C SER A 423 0.98 32.58 55.71
N LYS A 424 0.13 31.94 56.51
CA LYS A 424 -1.21 31.45 56.12
C LYS A 424 -2.00 32.62 55.51
N GLU A 425 -2.54 32.42 54.31
CA GLU A 425 -3.96 32.62 53.97
C GLU A 425 -4.19 32.47 52.45
N THR A 426 -5.38 31.96 52.12
CA THR A 426 -6.10 31.93 50.82
C THR A 426 -6.01 30.69 49.91
N ALA A 427 -7.20 30.07 49.82
CA ALA A 427 -7.90 29.53 48.65
C ALA A 427 -7.40 28.25 47.94
N PRO A 428 -8.34 27.42 47.42
CA PRO A 428 -8.10 26.02 47.13
C PRO A 428 -7.32 25.83 45.82
N LEU A 429 -6.43 24.83 45.85
CA LEU A 429 -5.79 24.25 44.68
C LEU A 429 -6.86 23.82 43.66
N ILE A 430 -6.96 24.55 42.55
CA ILE A 430 -7.55 24.01 41.33
C ILE A 430 -6.48 23.11 40.71
N ASP A 431 -6.75 21.82 40.73
CA ASP A 431 -6.03 20.78 40.03
C ASP A 431 -6.17 21.00 38.51
N ILE A 432 -5.26 21.80 37.93
CA ILE A 432 -5.18 22.10 36.49
C ILE A 432 -4.90 20.82 35.66
N TRP A 433 -4.55 19.71 36.30
CA TRP A 433 -4.28 18.41 35.67
C TRP A 433 -5.55 17.61 35.30
N SER A 434 -6.74 18.04 35.73
CA SER A 434 -8.00 17.40 35.32
C SER A 434 -8.59 17.97 34.01
N PHE A 435 -8.20 19.20 33.62
CA PHE A 435 -8.80 19.90 32.46
C PHE A 435 -7.98 19.81 31.16
N GLN A 436 -6.83 19.12 31.18
CA GLN A 436 -5.95 18.95 30.00
C GLN A 436 -6.20 17.67 29.19
N ARG A 437 -7.19 16.85 29.56
CA ARG A 437 -7.55 15.61 28.82
C ARG A 437 -8.48 15.85 27.62
N HIS A 438 -9.12 17.01 27.52
CA HIS A 438 -9.95 17.39 26.37
C HIS A 438 -9.67 18.83 25.96
N GLY A 439 -8.60 19.04 25.18
CA GLY A 439 -8.48 20.23 24.32
C GLY A 439 -9.28 20.02 23.04
N PRO A 440 -9.70 21.09 22.33
CA PRO A 440 -10.52 20.94 21.14
C PRO A 440 -9.78 20.12 20.08
N PRO A 441 -10.49 19.39 19.20
CA PRO A 441 -9.87 18.63 18.14
C PRO A 441 -9.02 19.55 17.27
N LEU A 442 -7.81 19.08 16.93
CA LEU A 442 -6.83 19.76 16.08
C LEU A 442 -7.32 20.04 14.65
N SER A 443 -8.56 19.64 14.30
CA SER A 443 -9.24 20.08 13.07
C SER A 443 -9.39 21.60 13.00
N LEU A 444 -9.51 22.29 14.13
CA LEU A 444 -9.69 23.75 14.16
C LEU A 444 -8.39 24.58 14.04
N VAL A 445 -7.22 23.95 14.16
CA VAL A 445 -5.94 24.65 13.91
C VAL A 445 -5.51 24.51 12.45
N LEU A 446 -6.03 23.51 11.75
CA LEU A 446 -5.88 23.38 10.30
C LEU A 446 -6.77 24.38 9.55
N ASP A 447 -7.98 24.71 10.02
CA ASP A 447 -8.86 25.66 9.30
C ASP A 447 -8.36 27.11 9.25
N LEU A 448 -7.49 27.54 10.17
CA LEU A 448 -6.99 28.92 10.20
C LEU A 448 -5.70 29.16 9.42
N GLN A 449 -5.11 28.12 8.82
CA GLN A 449 -3.94 28.23 7.93
C GLN A 449 -4.25 27.96 6.45
N TRP A 450 -5.50 27.62 6.10
CA TRP A 450 -5.86 27.08 4.77
C TRP A 450 -6.88 27.91 3.96
N ASN A 451 -6.97 29.24 4.13
CA ASN A 451 -7.83 30.05 3.25
C ASN A 451 -7.25 31.44 2.91
N PRO A 452 -6.56 31.62 1.77
CA PRO A 452 -6.17 32.94 1.28
C PRO A 452 -7.24 33.62 0.40
N LEU A 453 -8.44 33.05 0.21
CA LEU A 453 -9.41 33.56 -0.79
C LEU A 453 -10.75 34.09 -0.24
N SER A 454 -10.94 34.24 1.07
CA SER A 454 -12.18 34.83 1.62
C SER A 454 -12.07 36.29 2.06
N ALA A 455 -11.06 37.04 1.60
CA ALA A 455 -10.87 38.45 1.97
C ALA A 455 -10.83 39.38 0.74
N TYR A 456 -11.84 39.30 -0.12
CA TYR A 456 -12.23 40.46 -0.94
C TYR A 456 -13.56 40.99 -0.41
N PRO A 457 -13.61 42.19 0.20
CA PRO A 457 -14.87 42.82 0.51
C PRO A 457 -15.50 43.28 -0.81
N CYS A 458 -16.53 42.58 -1.27
CA CYS A 458 -17.56 43.22 -2.09
C CYS A 458 -18.24 44.26 -1.19
N MET A 459 -17.95 45.53 -1.46
CA MET A 459 -18.74 46.66 -1.01
C MET A 459 -19.47 47.27 -2.21
N PRO A 460 -20.60 47.95 -1.95
CA PRO A 460 -21.86 47.79 -2.67
C PRO A 460 -21.93 48.42 -4.06
#